data_AF-A0A7X3RYL4-F1
#
_entry.id   AF-A0A7X3RYL4-F1
#
_cell.length_a   1.000
_cell.length_b   1.000
_cell.length_c   1.000
_cell.angle_alpha   90.00
_cell.angle_beta   90.00
_cell.angle_gamma   90.00
#
_symmetry.space_group_name_H-M   'P 1'
#
loop_
_entity.id
_entity.type
_entity.pdbx_description
1 polymer ?
#
loop_
_entity_poly.entity_id
_entity_poly.type
_entity_poly.pdbx_seq_one_letter_code
_entity_poly.pdbx_strand_id
1 'polypeptide(L)'
;MFDLVNLLDIFIIAALIYSLYMWLKGTRAYHILIGLGILGILYSIANWSGLLLTSQILQYLLGVTLLLIIVVFQPEIRQLLERVSPLVIFRLQSSPISRRILKEITEACFELSEKRIGGLLVFPRATGISGVVQHGVKLDSLVSQELVVSIFHPSSPIHDGAIIVEKDRVVEAATYLPLSTREHLPPRYGTRHRAALGVSELGDTFCVVVSEESGEVSVASGGDISAMADREKLWQTLEKSLLPIEIPRSRPSMREAMKKIVALRQGYRFNRSNLTAKLASIGVACLLWFFLIGQQLSEIAITAALEFQNIPANIELIDVSTSEVNVRVRGPQGSISTQTADQVRVMVDLDDMEPGTHTMPLTDANVELPYGVVATSIDPRSLTIKSDRIVNRRIMIDYDLAGQLPEGLELARDVRVEPPSVPITGREMELDQIERIITSPAIDLSQLTASQIFDCTLKVLPQNLTFASFSIEGREVRVHIDLRPVGDGQSVSEETAGLDRVAASPQTSLSDRLNSP
;
A
#
# COMPACT_ATOMS: atom_id res chain seq x y z
N MET A 1 17.46 -3.08 -4.45
CA MET A 1 17.86 -4.35 -3.79
C MET A 1 18.75 -3.96 -2.61
N PHE A 2 18.20 -4.04 -1.39
CA PHE A 2 18.69 -3.45 -0.12
C PHE A 2 18.79 -1.92 -0.07
N ASP A 3 17.62 -1.25 -0.03
CA ASP A 3 17.58 0.16 0.39
C ASP A 3 18.05 0.29 1.84
N LEU A 4 18.75 1.38 2.17
CA LEU A 4 19.22 1.68 3.54
C LEU A 4 18.07 1.60 4.56
N VAL A 5 16.85 1.90 4.10
CA VAL A 5 15.60 1.79 4.84
C VAL A 5 15.33 0.33 5.28
N ASN A 6 15.55 -0.66 4.42
CA ASN A 6 15.33 -2.07 4.74
C ASN A 6 16.34 -2.58 5.78
N LEU A 7 17.59 -2.11 5.70
CA LEU A 7 18.62 -2.45 6.69
C LEU A 7 18.27 -1.85 8.07
N LEU A 8 17.80 -0.61 8.08
CA LEU A 8 17.35 0.06 9.31
C LEU A 8 16.14 -0.66 9.92
N ASP A 9 15.18 -1.09 9.10
CA ASP A 9 14.00 -1.82 9.53
C ASP A 9 14.36 -3.17 10.17
N ILE A 10 15.21 -3.97 9.52
CA ILE A 10 15.72 -5.23 10.08
C ILE A 10 16.44 -4.98 11.41
N PHE A 11 17.25 -3.93 11.50
CA PHE A 11 17.96 -3.59 12.74
C PHE A 11 16.99 -3.22 13.88
N ILE A 12 15.97 -2.42 13.59
CA ILE A 12 14.95 -2.02 14.57
C ILE A 12 14.18 -3.25 15.07
N ILE A 13 13.74 -4.11 14.15
CA ILE A 13 13.01 -5.34 14.48
C ILE A 13 13.91 -6.29 15.30
N ALA A 14 15.16 -6.48 14.90
CA ALA A 14 16.12 -7.30 15.65
C ALA A 14 16.35 -6.76 17.07
N ALA A 15 16.47 -5.44 17.22
CA ALA A 15 16.60 -4.80 18.54
C ALA A 15 15.34 -5.00 19.40
N LEU A 16 14.15 -4.92 18.80
CA LEU A 16 12.88 -5.16 19.47
C LEU A 16 12.75 -6.62 19.92
N ILE A 17 13.03 -7.57 19.04
CA ILE A 17 13.02 -9.02 19.35
C ILE A 17 14.02 -9.33 20.46
N TYR A 18 15.24 -8.77 20.39
CA TYR A 18 16.24 -8.97 21.44
C TYR A 18 15.78 -8.38 22.78
N SER A 19 15.20 -7.19 22.78
CA SER A 19 14.65 -6.57 23.99
C SER A 19 13.52 -7.41 24.58
N LEU A 20 12.64 -7.95 23.75
CA LEU A 20 11.56 -8.85 24.18
C LEU A 20 12.11 -10.16 24.75
N TYR A 21 13.09 -10.78 24.09
CA TYR A 21 13.78 -11.97 24.58
C TYR A 21 14.40 -11.73 25.96
N MET A 22 15.14 -10.63 26.14
CA MET A 22 15.79 -10.32 27.42
C MET A 22 14.79 -10.03 28.54
N TRP A 23 13.61 -9.50 28.21
CA TRP A 23 12.52 -9.26 29.17
C TRP A 23 11.81 -10.56 29.57
N LEU A 24 11.58 -11.46 28.62
CA LEU A 24 10.89 -12.73 28.86
C LEU A 24 11.81 -13.80 29.45
N LYS A 25 13.13 -13.73 29.22
CA LYS A 25 14.09 -14.75 29.64
C LYS A 25 14.03 -14.96 31.17
N GLY A 26 13.73 -16.19 31.57
CA GLY A 26 13.59 -16.58 32.98
C GLY A 26 12.16 -16.52 33.52
N THR A 27 11.18 -16.09 32.72
CA THR A 27 9.75 -16.11 33.09
C THR A 27 9.03 -17.35 32.52
N ARG A 28 7.84 -17.67 33.05
CA ARG A 28 6.95 -18.68 32.45
C ARG A 28 6.59 -18.36 31.00
N ALA A 29 6.52 -17.07 30.66
CA ALA A 29 6.25 -16.59 29.30
C ALA A 29 7.30 -17.03 28.28
N TYR A 30 8.55 -17.24 28.69
CA TYR A 30 9.60 -17.76 27.80
C TYR A 30 9.24 -19.14 27.23
N HIS A 31 8.77 -20.06 28.08
CA HIS A 31 8.42 -21.42 27.66
C HIS A 31 7.19 -21.42 26.75
N ILE A 32 6.23 -20.56 27.04
CA ILE A 32 5.01 -20.40 26.24
C ILE A 32 5.34 -19.83 24.86
N LEU A 33 6.25 -18.86 24.77
CA LEU A 33 6.71 -18.32 23.49
C LEU A 33 7.42 -19.39 22.64
N ILE A 34 8.25 -20.24 23.26
CA ILE A 34 8.86 -21.40 22.57
C ILE A 34 7.76 -22.35 22.06
N GLY A 35 6.78 -22.69 22.91
CA GLY A 35 5.67 -23.57 22.53
C GLY A 35 4.87 -23.01 21.35
N LEU A 36 4.54 -21.72 21.38
CA LEU A 36 3.85 -21.02 20.29
C LEU A 36 4.70 -21.02 19.01
N GLY A 37 6.00 -20.80 19.13
CA GLY A 37 6.93 -20.85 17.99
C GLY A 37 7.00 -22.23 17.34
N ILE A 38 7.11 -23.30 18.14
CA ILE A 38 7.09 -24.68 17.64
C ILE A 38 5.77 -24.98 16.91
N LEU A 39 4.65 -24.57 17.51
CA LEU A 39 3.34 -24.74 16.90
C LEU A 39 3.23 -24.01 15.55
N GLY A 40 3.73 -22.77 15.47
CA GLY A 40 3.77 -21.99 14.23
C GLY A 40 4.68 -22.58 13.15
N ILE A 41 5.82 -23.16 13.54
CA ILE A 41 6.72 -23.88 12.61
C ILE A 41 6.00 -25.11 12.04
N LEU A 42 5.34 -25.89 12.91
CA LEU A 42 4.59 -27.06 12.48
C LEU A 42 3.43 -26.69 11.54
N TYR A 43 2.76 -25.55 11.77
CA TYR A 43 1.77 -24.98 10.86
C TYR A 43 2.37 -24.63 9.51
N SER A 44 3.53 -23.96 9.50
CA SER A 44 4.23 -23.58 8.28
C SER A 44 4.63 -24.81 7.45
N ILE A 45 5.14 -25.86 8.09
CA ILE A 45 5.48 -27.13 7.44
C ILE A 45 4.22 -27.80 6.87
N ALA A 46 3.13 -27.87 7.64
CA ALA A 46 1.89 -28.47 7.19
C ALA A 46 1.30 -27.72 5.98
N ASN A 47 1.30 -26.40 6.01
CA ASN A 47 0.84 -25.56 4.91
C ASN A 47 1.72 -25.74 3.66
N TRP A 48 3.05 -25.77 3.84
CA TRP A 48 3.98 -25.97 2.73
C TRP A 48 3.86 -27.37 2.09
N SER A 49 3.60 -28.39 2.89
CA SER A 49 3.37 -29.77 2.40
C SER A 49 2.00 -30.00 1.74
N GLY A 50 1.12 -29.00 1.74
CA GLY A 50 -0.23 -29.11 1.18
C GLY A 50 -1.22 -29.92 2.05
N LEU A 51 -0.90 -30.19 3.32
CA LEU A 51 -1.79 -30.89 4.25
C LEU A 51 -2.95 -29.96 4.67
N LEU A 52 -4.05 -29.99 3.92
CA LEU A 52 -5.19 -29.08 4.13
C LEU A 52 -5.81 -29.20 5.53
N LEU A 53 -6.18 -30.42 5.95
CA LEU A 53 -6.81 -30.64 7.27
C LEU A 53 -5.86 -30.31 8.42
N THR A 54 -4.61 -30.77 8.33
CA THR A 54 -3.60 -30.53 9.38
C THR A 54 -3.30 -29.05 9.53
N SER A 55 -3.09 -28.33 8.41
CA SER A 55 -2.83 -26.88 8.45
C SER A 55 -4.02 -26.10 9.02
N GLN A 56 -5.26 -26.47 8.69
CA GLN A 56 -6.46 -25.84 9.27
C GLN A 56 -6.60 -26.10 10.77
N ILE A 57 -6.43 -27.34 11.22
CA ILE A 57 -6.48 -27.67 12.65
C ILE A 57 -5.41 -26.90 13.41
N LEU A 58 -4.19 -26.82 12.87
CA LEU A 58 -3.09 -26.12 13.50
C LEU A 58 -3.29 -24.60 13.51
N GLN A 59 -3.93 -24.03 12.49
CA GLN A 59 -4.34 -22.64 12.46
C GLN A 59 -5.35 -22.31 13.57
N TYR A 60 -6.41 -23.14 13.73
CA TYR A 60 -7.37 -22.97 14.81
C TYR A 60 -6.72 -23.14 16.19
N LEU A 61 -5.86 -24.14 16.34
CA LEU A 61 -5.13 -24.38 17.58
C LEU A 61 -4.23 -23.19 17.95
N LEU A 62 -3.55 -22.58 16.97
CA LEU A 62 -2.73 -21.39 17.18
C LEU A 62 -3.60 -20.20 17.63
N GLY A 63 -4.78 -20.01 17.03
CA GLY A 63 -5.74 -18.99 17.43
C GLY A 63 -6.25 -19.15 18.88
N VAL A 64 -6.70 -20.36 19.25
CA VAL A 64 -7.14 -20.65 20.63
C VAL A 64 -6.00 -20.52 21.63
N THR A 65 -4.79 -20.96 21.26
CA THR A 65 -3.60 -20.80 22.11
C THR A 65 -3.30 -19.32 22.36
N LEU A 66 -3.40 -18.47 21.33
CA LEU A 66 -3.17 -17.04 21.45
C LEU A 66 -4.21 -16.37 22.37
N LEU A 67 -5.47 -16.77 22.28
CA LEU A 67 -6.52 -16.32 23.20
C LEU A 67 -6.24 -16.77 24.64
N LEU A 68 -5.89 -18.03 24.85
CA LEU A 68 -5.54 -18.58 26.17
C LEU A 68 -4.36 -17.80 26.78
N ILE A 69 -3.35 -17.46 25.98
CA ILE A 69 -2.22 -16.64 26.40
C ILE A 69 -2.71 -15.29 26.92
N ILE A 70 -3.57 -14.58 26.19
CA ILE A 70 -4.08 -13.27 26.66
C ILE A 70 -4.80 -13.39 28.00
N VAL A 71 -5.60 -14.44 28.19
CA VAL A 71 -6.33 -14.68 29.46
C VAL A 71 -5.37 -15.03 30.60
N VAL A 72 -4.43 -15.94 30.37
CA VAL A 72 -3.46 -16.38 31.39
C VAL A 72 -2.50 -15.24 31.75
N PHE A 73 -2.11 -14.41 30.78
CA PHE A 73 -1.19 -13.28 30.95
C PHE A 73 -1.87 -11.94 31.24
N GLN A 74 -3.17 -11.95 31.51
CA GLN A 74 -3.89 -10.73 31.87
C GLN A 74 -3.22 -9.97 33.04
N PRO A 75 -2.72 -10.63 34.12
CA PRO A 75 -2.03 -9.96 35.22
C PRO A 75 -0.73 -9.26 34.80
N GLU A 76 0.08 -9.91 33.96
CA GLU A 76 1.37 -9.39 33.48
C GLU A 76 1.17 -8.19 32.55
N ILE A 77 0.19 -8.25 31.65
CA ILE A 77 -0.17 -7.12 30.78
C ILE A 77 -0.59 -5.93 31.63
N ARG A 78 -1.40 -6.15 32.67
CA ARG A 78 -1.79 -5.11 33.63
C ARG A 78 -0.57 -4.49 34.31
N GLN A 79 0.32 -5.31 34.85
CA GLN A 79 1.55 -4.84 35.51
C GLN A 79 2.47 -4.06 34.54
N LEU A 80 2.56 -4.48 33.28
CA LEU A 80 3.34 -3.79 32.25
C LEU A 80 2.76 -2.40 31.97
N LEU A 81 1.44 -2.29 31.81
CA LEU A 81 0.77 -1.00 31.59
C LEU A 81 0.88 -0.07 32.80
N GLU A 82 0.85 -0.61 34.01
CA GLU A 82 1.11 0.14 35.24
C GLU A 82 2.53 0.71 35.28
N ARG A 83 3.54 -0.08 34.88
CA ARG A 83 4.95 0.35 34.82
C ARG A 83 5.23 1.36 33.71
N VAL A 84 4.51 1.30 32.61
CA VAL A 84 4.71 2.16 31.42
C VAL A 84 3.80 3.39 31.43
N SER A 85 2.96 3.55 32.47
CA SER A 85 2.05 4.69 32.58
C SER A 85 2.81 6.03 32.58
N PRO A 86 2.64 6.88 31.55
CA PRO A 86 3.26 8.20 31.48
C PRO A 86 2.85 9.11 32.65
N LEU A 87 1.72 8.81 33.30
CA LEU A 87 1.26 9.51 34.50
C LEU A 87 2.12 9.24 35.74
N VAL A 88 2.79 8.07 35.83
CA VAL A 88 3.77 7.79 36.89
C VAL A 88 5.04 8.62 36.65
N ILE A 89 5.45 8.77 35.38
CA ILE A 89 6.54 9.67 34.97
C ILE A 89 6.19 11.14 35.28
N PHE A 90 4.92 11.54 35.13
CA PHE A 90 4.44 12.88 35.48
C PHE A 90 4.26 13.10 37.00
N ARG A 91 4.20 12.05 37.82
CA ARG A 91 4.26 12.16 39.30
C ARG A 91 5.67 12.34 39.85
N LEU A 92 6.70 12.51 39.02
CA LEU A 92 8.07 12.86 39.45
C LEU A 92 8.21 14.24 40.13
N GLN A 93 7.11 14.95 40.44
CA GLN A 93 7.11 16.07 41.39
C GLN A 93 6.86 15.66 42.85
N SER A 94 7.08 14.39 43.22
CA SER A 94 7.27 14.02 44.63
C SER A 94 8.45 14.83 45.19
N SER A 95 8.18 15.76 46.11
CA SER A 95 9.22 16.45 46.85
C SER A 95 10.21 15.43 47.42
N PRO A 96 11.52 15.58 47.18
CA PRO A 96 12.51 14.66 47.70
C PRO A 96 12.44 14.66 49.23
N ILE A 97 12.72 13.48 49.83
CA ILE A 97 12.92 13.38 51.28
C ILE A 97 13.91 14.45 51.72
N SER A 98 13.60 15.18 52.79
CA SER A 98 14.50 16.19 53.31
C SER A 98 15.76 15.54 53.89
N ARG A 99 16.94 16.13 53.64
CA ARG A 99 18.21 15.71 54.28
C ARG A 99 18.05 15.59 55.81
N ARG A 100 17.31 16.51 56.44
CA ARG A 100 16.99 16.43 57.89
C ARG A 100 16.41 15.07 58.29
N ILE A 101 15.48 14.53 57.52
CA ILE A 101 14.76 13.30 57.87
C ILE A 101 15.61 12.06 57.67
N LEU A 102 16.51 12.06 56.69
CA LEU A 102 17.52 11.00 56.58
C LEU A 102 18.35 10.90 57.86
N LYS A 103 18.53 12.00 58.59
CA LYS A 103 19.38 12.08 59.78
C LYS A 103 18.61 11.52 60.96
N GLU A 104 17.36 11.97 61.11
CA GLU A 104 16.40 11.41 62.08
C GLU A 104 16.28 9.88 61.93
N ILE A 105 16.16 9.37 60.70
CA ILE A 105 16.11 7.93 60.41
C ILE A 105 17.42 7.24 60.79
N THR A 106 18.55 7.83 60.42
CA THR A 106 19.87 7.26 60.70
C THR A 106 20.07 7.13 62.21
N GLU A 107 19.77 8.18 62.97
CA GLU A 107 19.88 8.15 64.43
C GLU A 107 18.90 7.15 65.06
N ALA A 108 17.64 7.09 64.57
CA ALA A 108 16.67 6.10 65.04
C ALA A 108 17.13 4.66 64.81
N CYS A 109 17.64 4.34 63.62
CA CYS A 109 18.12 3.00 63.31
C CYS A 109 19.28 2.57 64.21
N PHE A 110 20.21 3.50 64.51
CA PHE A 110 21.33 3.19 65.38
C PHE A 110 20.94 3.14 66.87
N GLU A 111 19.96 3.92 67.31
CA GLU A 111 19.38 3.78 68.65
C GLU A 111 18.67 2.42 68.84
N LEU A 112 17.90 1.98 67.83
CA LEU A 112 17.29 0.65 67.83
C LEU A 112 18.36 -0.45 67.87
N SER A 113 19.43 -0.31 67.07
CA SER A 113 20.57 -1.23 67.06
C SER A 113 21.24 -1.34 68.42
N GLU A 114 21.55 -0.22 69.08
CA GLU A 114 22.18 -0.17 70.41
C GLU A 114 21.30 -0.86 71.47
N LYS A 115 19.98 -0.72 71.35
CA LYS A 115 18.99 -1.39 72.23
C LYS A 115 18.64 -2.82 71.79
N ARG A 116 19.18 -3.31 70.66
CA ARG A 116 18.81 -4.57 69.99
C ARG A 116 17.31 -4.74 69.78
N ILE A 117 16.66 -3.66 69.37
CA ILE A 117 15.24 -3.66 69.00
C ILE A 117 15.16 -3.82 67.47
N GLY A 118 14.36 -4.79 67.01
CA GLY A 118 14.16 -5.03 65.59
C GLY A 118 13.36 -3.93 64.92
N GLY A 119 13.82 -3.46 63.76
CA GLY A 119 13.16 -2.40 63.00
C GLY A 119 13.16 -2.68 61.50
N LEU A 120 12.13 -2.23 60.80
CA LEU A 120 12.03 -2.36 59.34
C LEU A 120 11.36 -1.14 58.71
N LEU A 121 12.16 -0.31 58.04
CA LEU A 121 11.70 0.89 57.35
C LEU A 121 11.74 0.64 55.83
N VAL A 122 10.66 0.99 55.14
CA VAL A 122 10.54 0.85 53.68
C VAL A 122 10.30 2.22 53.07
N PHE A 123 11.08 2.53 52.04
CA PHE A 123 11.04 3.77 51.27
C PHE A 123 10.63 3.43 49.82
N PRO A 124 9.35 3.61 49.45
CA PRO A 124 8.89 3.43 48.07
C PRO A 124 9.54 4.47 47.15
N ARG A 125 9.97 4.05 45.95
CA ARG A 125 10.55 4.94 44.93
C ARG A 125 9.64 5.05 43.70
N ALA A 126 10.14 4.79 42.50
CA ALA A 126 9.41 5.06 41.26
C ALA A 126 8.18 4.16 41.05
N THR A 127 8.26 2.91 41.52
CA THR A 127 7.11 1.99 41.53
C THR A 127 6.50 1.99 42.93
N GLY A 128 5.29 2.51 43.09
CA GLY A 128 4.58 2.44 44.37
C GLY A 128 4.39 1.00 44.85
N ILE A 129 4.34 0.81 46.18
CA ILE A 129 4.26 -0.52 46.80
C ILE A 129 2.83 -0.94 47.20
N SER A 130 1.83 -0.15 46.82
CA SER A 130 0.45 -0.28 47.31
C SER A 130 -0.22 -1.62 46.96
N GLY A 131 0.26 -2.34 45.94
CA GLY A 131 -0.24 -3.68 45.58
C GLY A 131 0.47 -4.84 46.28
N VAL A 132 1.58 -4.56 46.97
CA VAL A 132 2.46 -5.57 47.60
C VAL A 132 2.35 -5.52 49.13
N VAL A 133 2.08 -4.33 49.67
CA VAL A 133 1.79 -4.06 51.07
C VAL A 133 0.40 -4.59 51.43
N GLN A 134 0.32 -5.39 52.50
CA GLN A 134 -0.94 -5.92 53.01
C GLN A 134 -1.13 -5.51 54.47
N HIS A 135 -2.26 -4.86 54.77
CA HIS A 135 -2.65 -4.39 56.10
C HIS A 135 -1.63 -3.42 56.74
N GLY A 136 -2.12 -2.44 57.49
CA GLY A 136 -1.27 -1.44 58.14
C GLY A 136 -2.12 -0.43 58.91
N VAL A 137 -1.54 0.14 59.97
CA VAL A 137 -2.15 1.23 60.72
C VAL A 137 -1.71 2.54 60.08
N LYS A 138 -2.68 3.26 59.51
CA LYS A 138 -2.44 4.60 58.95
C LYS A 138 -2.11 5.58 60.06
N LEU A 139 -0.94 6.22 59.94
CA LEU A 139 -0.42 7.19 60.90
C LEU A 139 -0.37 8.60 60.32
N ASP A 140 0.08 8.72 59.07
CA ASP A 140 0.34 10.00 58.39
C ASP A 140 1.04 11.04 59.31
N SER A 141 2.18 10.66 59.89
CA SER A 141 2.91 11.49 60.85
C SER A 141 4.25 11.97 60.27
N LEU A 142 4.77 13.11 60.74
CA LEU A 142 6.13 13.55 60.38
C LEU A 142 7.17 12.58 60.96
N VAL A 143 8.20 12.28 60.17
CA VAL A 143 9.30 11.43 60.65
C VAL A 143 10.13 12.18 61.70
N SER A 144 10.34 11.53 62.84
CA SER A 144 11.24 11.94 63.91
C SER A 144 11.90 10.71 64.53
N GLN A 145 13.08 10.87 65.11
CA GLN A 145 13.78 9.78 65.79
C GLN A 145 12.90 9.11 66.86
N GLU A 146 12.25 9.92 67.69
CA GLU A 146 11.42 9.46 68.80
C GLU A 146 10.22 8.64 68.33
N LEU A 147 9.59 9.05 67.22
CA LEU A 147 8.45 8.32 66.64
C LEU A 147 8.88 6.94 66.16
N VAL A 148 9.98 6.85 65.40
CA VAL A 148 10.47 5.57 64.86
C VAL A 148 10.83 4.61 65.98
N VAL A 149 11.55 5.09 66.99
CA VAL A 149 11.93 4.29 68.17
C VAL A 149 10.69 3.85 68.94
N SER A 150 9.69 4.72 69.10
CA SER A 150 8.44 4.40 69.80
C SER A 150 7.61 3.35 69.07
N ILE A 151 7.54 3.42 67.73
CA ILE A 151 6.79 2.45 66.93
C ILE A 151 7.37 1.05 67.11
N PHE A 152 8.70 0.89 66.99
CA PHE A 152 9.37 -0.41 67.08
C PHE A 152 9.61 -0.91 68.50
N HIS A 153 9.30 -0.11 69.52
CA HIS A 153 9.43 -0.55 70.91
C HIS A 153 8.61 -1.83 71.15
N PRO A 154 9.14 -2.89 71.81
CA PRO A 154 8.46 -4.18 71.94
C PRO A 154 7.07 -4.13 72.61
N SER A 155 6.81 -3.11 73.43
CA SER A 155 5.50 -2.91 74.08
C SER A 155 4.47 -2.17 73.20
N SER A 156 4.89 -1.62 72.06
CA SER A 156 4.02 -0.87 71.16
C SER A 156 3.11 -1.83 70.38
N PRO A 157 1.79 -1.61 70.29
CA PRO A 157 0.91 -2.49 69.51
C PRO A 157 1.21 -2.54 68.00
N ILE A 158 2.00 -1.59 67.49
CA ILE A 158 2.31 -1.41 66.05
C ILE A 158 3.78 -1.70 65.71
N HIS A 159 4.52 -2.39 66.60
CA HIS A 159 5.93 -2.74 66.39
C HIS A 159 6.16 -3.93 65.45
N ASP A 160 5.13 -4.74 65.23
CA ASP A 160 5.20 -5.94 64.40
C ASP A 160 4.90 -5.59 62.93
N GLY A 161 5.88 -5.81 62.05
CA GLY A 161 5.84 -5.42 60.65
C GLY A 161 6.78 -4.27 60.30
N ALA A 162 6.47 -3.61 59.19
CA ALA A 162 7.27 -2.51 58.63
C ALA A 162 6.60 -1.15 58.84
N ILE A 163 7.40 -0.09 58.79
CA ILE A 163 6.91 1.27 58.56
C ILE A 163 7.14 1.68 57.12
N ILE A 164 6.15 2.33 56.52
CA ILE A 164 6.23 2.88 55.16
C ILE A 164 6.48 4.38 55.27
N VAL A 165 7.61 4.82 54.75
CA VAL A 165 8.02 6.23 54.75
C VAL A 165 7.93 6.77 53.33
N GLU A 166 7.00 7.69 53.10
CA GLU A 166 6.87 8.40 51.83
C GLU A 166 7.11 9.89 52.06
N LYS A 167 8.06 10.46 51.30
CA LYS A 167 8.52 11.84 51.53
C LYS A 167 8.94 11.98 53.00
N ASP A 168 8.48 13.04 53.65
CA ASP A 168 8.86 13.41 55.01
C ASP A 168 7.95 12.77 56.09
N ARG A 169 7.17 11.74 55.74
CA ARG A 169 6.11 11.18 56.60
C ARG A 169 6.13 9.66 56.70
N VAL A 170 5.81 9.17 57.90
CA VAL A 170 5.39 7.78 58.13
C VAL A 170 3.92 7.67 57.75
N VAL A 171 3.65 7.02 56.61
CA VAL A 171 2.29 6.87 56.08
C VAL A 171 1.54 5.77 56.82
N GLU A 172 2.19 4.60 56.97
CA GLU A 172 1.65 3.42 57.64
C GLU A 172 2.73 2.76 58.52
N ALA A 173 2.29 2.12 59.59
CA ALA A 173 3.10 1.23 60.42
C ALA A 173 2.41 -0.13 60.58
N ALA A 174 3.12 -1.09 61.16
CA ALA A 174 2.67 -2.47 61.31
C ALA A 174 2.26 -3.11 59.97
N THR A 175 3.01 -2.80 58.92
CA THR A 175 2.71 -3.26 57.57
C THR A 175 3.30 -4.64 57.31
N TYR A 176 2.50 -5.56 56.77
CA TYR A 176 3.01 -6.87 56.34
C TYR A 176 3.55 -6.81 54.91
N LEU A 177 4.73 -7.40 54.74
CA LEU A 177 5.45 -7.47 53.47
C LEU A 177 5.66 -8.93 53.06
N PRO A 178 5.72 -9.23 51.76
CA PRO A 178 6.06 -10.55 51.29
C PRO A 178 7.50 -10.91 51.64
N LEU A 179 7.72 -12.17 51.99
CA LEU A 179 9.04 -12.72 52.27
C LEU A 179 9.70 -13.18 50.96
N SER A 180 11.01 -13.00 50.84
CA SER A 180 11.78 -13.56 49.72
C SER A 180 11.68 -15.09 49.70
N THR A 181 11.50 -15.65 48.50
CA THR A 181 11.42 -17.10 48.26
C THR A 181 12.76 -17.74 47.92
N ARG A 182 13.88 -17.02 48.09
CA ARG A 182 15.23 -17.57 47.85
C ARG A 182 15.57 -18.68 48.85
N GLU A 183 15.94 -19.84 48.34
CA GLU A 183 16.21 -21.04 49.15
C GLU A 183 17.52 -20.95 49.98
N HIS A 184 18.50 -20.15 49.55
CA HIS A 184 19.84 -20.11 50.13
C HIS A 184 20.16 -18.77 50.82
N LEU A 185 19.27 -18.31 51.71
CA LEU A 185 19.53 -17.12 52.51
C LEU A 185 20.38 -17.45 53.75
N PRO A 186 21.32 -16.57 54.16
CA PRO A 186 22.08 -16.73 55.39
C PRO A 186 21.18 -17.05 56.60
N PRO A 187 21.53 -18.05 57.44
CA PRO A 187 20.70 -18.45 58.58
C PRO A 187 20.42 -17.32 59.58
N ARG A 188 21.34 -16.36 59.70
CA ARG A 188 21.22 -15.15 60.53
C ARG A 188 20.11 -14.18 60.09
N TYR A 189 19.53 -14.37 58.90
CA TYR A 189 18.47 -13.50 58.39
C TYR A 189 17.10 -13.96 58.91
N GLY A 190 16.65 -13.25 59.95
CA GLY A 190 15.30 -13.35 60.48
C GLY A 190 14.21 -12.85 59.53
N THR A 191 12.97 -12.84 60.01
CA THR A 191 11.77 -12.52 59.22
C THR A 191 11.82 -11.11 58.63
N ARG A 192 12.26 -10.09 59.38
CA ARG A 192 12.41 -8.71 58.89
C ARG A 192 13.41 -8.59 57.73
N HIS A 193 14.51 -9.34 57.76
CA HIS A 193 15.48 -9.37 56.66
C HIS A 193 14.88 -9.99 55.40
N ARG A 194 14.14 -11.10 55.56
CA ARG A 194 13.46 -11.77 54.46
C ARG A 194 12.34 -10.92 53.86
N ALA A 195 11.63 -10.15 54.69
CA ALA A 195 10.62 -9.19 54.28
C ALA A 195 11.23 -8.02 53.51
N ALA A 196 12.31 -7.42 54.04
CA ALA A 196 13.06 -6.37 53.35
C ALA A 196 13.57 -6.83 51.97
N LEU A 197 14.11 -8.05 51.91
CA LEU A 197 14.56 -8.63 50.66
C LEU A 197 13.39 -8.88 49.70
N GLY A 198 12.31 -9.50 50.17
CA GLY A 198 11.15 -9.86 49.34
C GLY A 198 10.45 -8.64 48.73
N VAL A 199 10.23 -7.58 49.50
CA VAL A 199 9.65 -6.35 48.94
C VAL A 199 10.59 -5.68 47.93
N SER A 200 11.91 -5.72 48.16
CA SER A 200 12.92 -5.16 47.24
C SER A 200 13.12 -5.97 45.96
N GLU A 201 12.70 -7.24 45.93
CA GLU A 201 12.68 -8.09 44.73
C GLU A 201 11.47 -7.79 43.84
N LEU A 202 10.34 -7.39 44.45
CA LEU A 202 9.07 -7.17 43.76
C LEU A 202 8.87 -5.72 43.29
N GLY A 203 9.49 -4.74 43.97
CA GLY A 203 9.36 -3.32 43.63
C GLY A 203 10.66 -2.53 43.80
N ASP A 204 10.72 -1.34 43.19
CA ASP A 204 11.76 -0.34 43.41
C ASP A 204 11.56 0.31 44.78
N THR A 205 12.06 -0.39 45.81
CA THR A 205 12.04 0.04 47.20
C THR A 205 13.43 0.00 47.78
N PHE A 206 13.71 0.98 48.63
CA PHE A 206 14.88 0.95 49.49
C PHE A 206 14.41 0.59 50.90
N CYS A 207 15.01 -0.39 51.55
CA CYS A 207 14.64 -0.84 52.88
C CYS A 207 15.81 -0.72 53.83
N VAL A 208 15.55 -0.30 55.07
CA VAL A 208 16.51 -0.35 56.18
C VAL A 208 15.97 -1.32 57.21
N VAL A 209 16.76 -2.34 57.58
CA VAL A 209 16.41 -3.34 58.57
C VAL A 209 17.41 -3.31 59.72
N VAL A 210 16.91 -3.40 60.95
CA VAL A 210 17.71 -3.53 62.17
C VAL A 210 17.42 -4.91 62.76
N SER A 211 18.47 -5.69 62.97
CA SER A 211 18.37 -7.03 63.54
C SER A 211 18.07 -7.00 65.04
N GLU A 212 17.03 -7.70 65.49
CA GLU A 212 16.74 -7.86 66.92
C GLU A 212 17.72 -8.79 67.64
N GLU A 213 18.36 -9.71 66.92
CA GLU A 213 19.32 -10.66 67.51
C GLU A 213 20.72 -10.05 67.64
N SER A 214 21.20 -9.43 66.56
CA SER A 214 22.59 -8.94 66.45
C SER A 214 22.73 -7.43 66.63
N GLY A 215 21.65 -6.66 66.53
CA GLY A 215 21.70 -5.20 66.40
C GLY A 215 22.20 -4.71 65.04
N GLU A 216 22.62 -5.59 64.13
CA GLU A 216 23.17 -5.20 62.84
C GLU A 216 22.15 -4.40 62.00
N VAL A 217 22.56 -3.23 61.51
CA VAL A 217 21.79 -2.43 60.57
C VAL A 217 22.16 -2.84 59.15
N SER A 218 21.17 -3.20 58.34
CA SER A 218 21.34 -3.58 56.95
C SER A 218 20.40 -2.81 56.04
N VAL A 219 20.77 -2.70 54.78
CA VAL A 219 19.97 -2.09 53.72
C VAL A 219 19.66 -3.13 52.67
N ALA A 220 18.40 -3.22 52.23
CA ALA A 220 17.97 -4.07 51.12
C ALA A 220 17.42 -3.21 49.96
N SER A 221 17.87 -3.48 48.74
CA SER A 221 17.43 -2.79 47.52
C SER A 221 17.68 -3.67 46.30
N GLY A 222 16.70 -3.78 45.40
CA GLY A 222 16.84 -4.55 44.14
C GLY A 222 17.14 -6.04 44.33
N GLY A 223 16.71 -6.63 45.46
CA GLY A 223 16.99 -8.02 45.79
C GLY A 223 18.41 -8.30 46.29
N ASP A 224 19.19 -7.28 46.65
CA ASP A 224 20.46 -7.42 47.36
C ASP A 224 20.36 -6.78 48.75
N ILE A 225 21.03 -7.37 49.74
CA ILE A 225 21.09 -6.88 51.12
C ILE A 225 22.55 -6.67 51.56
N SER A 226 22.83 -5.55 52.22
CA SER A 226 24.18 -5.16 52.62
C SER A 226 24.22 -4.55 54.02
N ALA A 227 25.21 -4.94 54.82
CA ALA A 227 25.38 -4.44 56.18
C ALA A 227 26.02 -3.04 56.22
N MET A 228 25.47 -2.18 57.09
CA MET A 228 25.94 -0.82 57.34
C MET A 228 26.79 -0.82 58.61
N ALA A 229 28.06 -0.44 58.47
CA ALA A 229 29.03 -0.52 59.56
C ALA A 229 28.83 0.59 60.61
N ASP A 230 28.44 1.78 60.18
CA ASP A 230 28.30 2.96 61.02
C ASP A 230 27.22 3.93 60.51
N ARG A 231 26.90 4.93 61.35
CA ARG A 231 25.92 6.00 61.07
C ARG A 231 26.24 6.71 59.76
N GLU A 232 27.51 7.01 59.54
CA GLU A 232 27.98 7.75 58.37
C GLU A 232 27.72 6.98 57.06
N LYS A 233 28.06 5.69 57.02
CA LYS A 233 27.82 4.84 55.86
C LYS A 233 26.33 4.66 55.57
N LEU A 234 25.49 4.52 56.60
CA LEU A 234 24.04 4.46 56.42
C LEU A 234 23.51 5.78 55.84
N TRP A 235 23.90 6.91 56.42
CA TRP A 235 23.54 8.25 55.95
C TRP A 235 23.92 8.46 54.48
N GLN A 236 25.17 8.17 54.10
CA GLN A 236 25.65 8.30 52.72
C GLN A 236 24.89 7.39 51.76
N THR A 237 24.55 6.17 52.20
CA THR A 237 23.80 5.21 51.37
C THR A 237 22.36 5.66 51.17
N LEU A 238 21.71 6.19 52.22
CA LEU A 238 20.38 6.80 52.18
C LEU A 238 20.37 8.02 51.25
N GLU A 239 21.31 8.95 51.44
CA GLU A 239 21.45 10.16 50.62
C GLU A 239 21.63 9.82 49.15
N LYS A 240 22.54 8.90 48.82
CA LYS A 240 22.77 8.46 47.44
C LYS A 240 21.56 7.79 46.79
N SER A 241 20.75 7.08 47.58
CA SER A 241 19.66 6.24 47.06
C SER A 241 18.30 6.95 47.02
N LEU A 242 18.05 7.86 47.95
CA LEU A 242 16.76 8.53 48.16
C LEU A 242 16.73 9.99 47.71
N LEU A 243 17.88 10.68 47.64
CA LEU A 243 17.92 12.04 47.09
C LEU A 243 18.17 12.01 45.57
N PRO A 244 17.49 12.87 44.80
CA PRO A 244 17.79 13.01 43.38
C PRO A 244 19.22 13.52 43.23
N ILE A 245 19.98 12.88 42.33
CA ILE A 245 21.29 13.38 41.89
C ILE A 245 21.08 14.84 41.48
N GLU A 246 21.73 15.78 42.15
CA GLU A 246 21.75 17.19 41.75
C GLU A 246 22.34 17.27 40.33
N ILE A 247 21.46 17.36 39.33
CA ILE A 247 21.88 17.60 37.96
C ILE A 247 22.31 19.07 37.91
N PRO A 248 23.58 19.39 37.60
CA PRO A 248 23.99 20.77 37.40
C PRO A 248 23.10 21.41 36.33
N ARG A 249 22.54 22.60 36.61
CA ARG A 249 21.57 23.34 35.77
C ARG A 249 22.07 23.77 34.38
N SER A 250 23.17 23.21 33.89
CA SER A 250 23.62 23.39 32.50
C SER A 250 22.78 22.50 31.58
N ARG A 251 21.93 23.12 30.74
CA ARG A 251 21.12 22.46 29.69
C ARG A 251 21.99 21.48 28.89
N PRO A 252 21.82 20.14 29.00
CA PRO A 252 22.61 19.22 28.21
C PRO A 252 22.09 19.24 26.77
N SER A 253 22.99 19.14 25.80
CA SER A 253 22.61 18.99 24.39
C SER A 253 21.79 17.71 24.20
N MET A 254 20.84 17.69 23.26
CA MET A 254 19.97 16.54 22.98
C MET A 254 20.76 15.23 22.72
N ARG A 255 22.01 15.36 22.24
CA ARG A 255 22.96 14.25 22.08
C ARG A 255 23.47 13.66 23.39
N GLU A 256 23.68 14.48 24.42
CA GLU A 256 24.12 14.03 25.75
C GLU A 256 22.97 13.47 26.58
N ALA A 257 21.77 14.03 26.46
CA ALA A 257 20.56 13.46 27.05
C ALA A 257 20.27 12.06 26.47
N MET A 258 20.38 11.89 25.15
CA MET A 258 20.28 10.57 24.51
C MET A 258 21.41 9.63 24.95
N LYS A 259 22.67 10.09 25.03
CA LYS A 259 23.78 9.29 25.56
C LYS A 259 23.54 8.86 27.01
N LYS A 260 23.00 9.74 27.87
CA LYS A 260 22.70 9.42 29.28
C LYS A 260 21.49 8.52 29.44
N ILE A 261 20.44 8.65 28.63
CA ILE A 261 19.29 7.73 28.65
C ILE A 261 19.72 6.34 28.17
N VAL A 262 20.56 6.28 27.15
CA VAL A 262 21.21 5.04 26.70
C VAL A 262 22.15 4.48 27.77
N ALA A 263 22.93 5.32 28.47
CA ALA A 263 23.84 4.91 29.54
C ALA A 263 23.15 4.53 30.87
N LEU A 264 22.01 5.12 31.19
CA LEU A 264 21.16 4.75 32.33
C LEU A 264 20.44 3.43 32.08
N ARG A 265 20.11 3.13 30.80
CA ARG A 265 19.68 1.80 30.37
C ARG A 265 20.83 0.78 30.26
N GLN A 266 22.09 1.24 30.18
CA GLN A 266 23.31 0.42 30.21
C GLN A 266 23.68 -0.12 31.61
N GLY A 267 22.82 0.09 32.62
CA GLY A 267 22.84 -0.72 33.85
C GLY A 267 22.46 -2.19 33.64
N TYR A 268 21.99 -2.57 32.45
CA TYR A 268 21.89 -3.97 32.04
C TYR A 268 23.28 -4.45 31.59
N ARG A 269 24.03 -5.03 32.54
CA ARG A 269 25.34 -5.69 32.35
C ARG A 269 25.49 -6.19 30.90
N PHE A 270 26.36 -5.54 30.12
CA PHE A 270 26.76 -5.98 28.79
C PHE A 270 27.61 -7.25 28.94
N ASN A 271 26.95 -8.35 29.30
CA ASN A 271 27.58 -9.64 29.46
C ASN A 271 27.89 -10.16 28.05
N ARG A 272 29.18 -10.25 27.72
CA ARG A 272 29.66 -10.82 26.44
C ARG A 272 29.21 -12.27 26.22
N SER A 273 28.66 -12.95 27.24
CA SER A 273 28.24 -14.35 27.15
C SER A 273 26.97 -14.61 26.32
N ASN A 274 26.18 -13.59 25.97
CA ASN A 274 24.90 -13.79 25.24
C ASN A 274 25.00 -13.43 23.74
N LEU A 275 26.12 -13.75 23.07
CA LEU A 275 26.27 -13.53 21.62
C LEU A 275 25.25 -14.36 20.81
N THR A 276 24.96 -15.57 21.26
CA THR A 276 23.99 -16.49 20.65
C THR A 276 22.59 -15.89 20.60
N ALA A 277 22.13 -15.25 21.67
CA ALA A 277 20.82 -14.61 21.72
C ALA A 277 20.72 -13.41 20.75
N LYS A 278 21.80 -12.64 20.59
CA LYS A 278 21.83 -11.51 19.65
C LYS A 278 21.80 -11.98 18.20
N LEU A 279 22.62 -12.98 17.87
CA LEU A 279 22.62 -13.59 16.54
C LEU A 279 21.28 -14.27 16.23
N ALA A 280 20.68 -14.97 17.20
CA ALA A 280 19.36 -15.57 17.06
C ALA A 280 18.28 -14.50 16.81
N SER A 281 18.29 -13.37 17.52
CA SER A 281 17.32 -12.29 17.29
C SER A 281 17.44 -11.65 15.90
N ILE A 282 18.67 -11.51 15.38
CA ILE A 282 18.91 -11.05 14.00
C ILE A 282 18.41 -12.10 13.00
N GLY A 283 18.71 -13.38 13.23
CA GLY A 283 18.24 -14.48 12.39
C GLY A 283 16.72 -14.55 12.31
N VAL A 284 16.02 -14.44 13.45
CA VAL A 284 14.55 -14.39 13.50
C VAL A 284 14.03 -13.13 12.80
N ALA A 285 14.64 -11.95 13.00
CA ALA A 285 14.24 -10.72 12.31
C ALA A 285 14.37 -10.86 10.78
N CYS A 286 15.48 -11.42 10.30
CA CYS A 286 15.69 -11.68 8.88
C CYS A 286 14.68 -12.68 8.31
N LEU A 287 14.38 -13.76 9.04
CA LEU A 287 13.35 -14.74 8.66
C LEU A 287 11.97 -14.09 8.56
N LEU A 288 11.62 -13.25 9.53
CA LEU A 288 10.33 -12.57 9.61
C LEU A 288 10.21 -11.53 8.49
N TRP A 289 11.26 -10.78 8.20
CA TRP A 289 11.36 -9.86 7.05
C TRP A 289 11.18 -10.61 5.73
N PHE A 290 11.90 -11.73 5.54
CA PHE A 290 11.79 -12.56 4.34
C PHE A 290 10.38 -13.15 4.17
N PHE A 291 9.77 -13.65 5.25
CA PHE A 291 8.44 -14.25 5.21
C PHE A 291 7.34 -13.23 4.96
N LEU A 292 7.41 -12.04 5.58
CA LEU A 292 6.40 -10.98 5.39
C LEU A 292 6.52 -10.27 4.04
N ILE A 293 7.74 -9.98 3.58
CA ILE A 293 7.96 -9.26 2.31
C ILE A 293 7.96 -10.22 1.12
N GLY A 294 8.28 -11.50 1.33
CA GLY A 294 8.17 -12.53 0.30
C GLY A 294 6.73 -12.79 -0.18
N GLN A 295 5.72 -12.25 0.50
CA GLN A 295 4.29 -12.32 0.15
C GLN A 295 3.84 -11.17 -0.78
N GLN A 296 4.74 -10.47 -1.47
CA GLN A 296 4.37 -9.36 -2.37
C GLN A 296 3.24 -9.78 -3.34
N LEU A 297 2.14 -9.02 -3.30
CA LEU A 297 1.00 -9.11 -4.23
C LEU A 297 1.54 -9.28 -5.65
N SER A 298 1.10 -10.33 -6.34
CA SER A 298 1.60 -10.65 -7.67
C SER A 298 1.17 -9.58 -8.66
N GLU A 299 2.14 -8.86 -9.24
CA GLU A 299 1.92 -8.04 -10.43
C GLU A 299 2.17 -8.92 -11.65
N ILE A 300 1.11 -9.27 -12.38
CA ILE A 300 1.19 -10.08 -13.59
C ILE A 300 0.84 -9.18 -14.79
N ALA A 301 1.61 -9.29 -15.87
CA ALA A 301 1.25 -8.69 -17.15
C ALA A 301 0.29 -9.63 -17.89
N ILE A 302 -0.92 -9.14 -18.16
CA ILE A 302 -1.93 -9.83 -18.96
C ILE A 302 -1.99 -9.13 -20.32
N THR A 303 -1.95 -9.90 -21.39
CA THR A 303 -2.15 -9.41 -22.75
C THR A 303 -3.65 -9.46 -23.04
N ALA A 304 -4.26 -8.29 -23.16
CA ALA A 304 -5.69 -8.12 -23.38
C ALA A 304 -5.97 -7.78 -24.85
N ALA A 305 -7.04 -8.35 -25.39
CA ALA A 305 -7.51 -8.03 -26.73
C ALA A 305 -8.22 -6.66 -26.75
N LEU A 306 -8.00 -5.89 -27.81
CA LEU A 306 -8.63 -4.61 -28.04
C LEU A 306 -9.99 -4.78 -28.74
N GLU A 307 -11.05 -4.22 -28.19
CA GLU A 307 -12.40 -4.22 -28.76
C GLU A 307 -12.89 -2.77 -28.97
N PHE A 308 -13.50 -2.51 -30.13
CA PHE A 308 -14.05 -1.20 -30.49
C PHE A 308 -15.56 -1.18 -30.32
N GLN A 309 -16.09 -0.11 -29.73
CA GLN A 309 -17.53 0.14 -29.59
C GLN A 309 -17.98 1.34 -30.41
N ASN A 310 -19.27 1.35 -30.77
CA ASN A 310 -19.95 2.45 -31.45
C ASN A 310 -19.24 2.96 -32.73
N ILE A 311 -18.76 2.04 -33.58
CA ILE A 311 -18.16 2.44 -34.88
C ILE A 311 -19.26 3.09 -35.74
N PRO A 312 -19.10 4.36 -36.17
CA PRO A 312 -20.08 5.01 -37.02
C PRO A 312 -20.27 4.27 -38.36
N ALA A 313 -21.51 4.13 -38.82
CA ALA A 313 -21.86 3.31 -39.99
C ALA A 313 -21.23 3.79 -41.33
N ASN A 314 -20.74 5.02 -41.37
CA ASN A 314 -20.11 5.66 -42.53
C ASN A 314 -18.57 5.60 -42.50
N ILE A 315 -17.96 4.90 -41.54
CA ILE A 315 -16.51 4.87 -41.33
C ILE A 315 -15.99 3.43 -41.30
N GLU A 316 -14.85 3.21 -41.94
CA GLU A 316 -14.10 1.96 -41.88
C GLU A 316 -12.71 2.19 -41.25
N LEU A 317 -12.31 1.29 -40.37
CA LEU A 317 -10.99 1.30 -39.74
C LEU A 317 -9.96 0.73 -40.73
N ILE A 318 -8.99 1.54 -41.16
CA ILE A 318 -7.94 1.13 -42.09
C ILE A 318 -6.81 0.43 -41.33
N ASP A 319 -6.32 1.06 -40.28
CA ASP A 319 -5.12 0.62 -39.56
C ASP A 319 -5.18 1.05 -38.10
N VAL A 320 -4.63 0.22 -37.23
CA VAL A 320 -4.60 0.41 -35.78
C VAL A 320 -3.19 0.09 -35.30
N SER A 321 -2.62 0.98 -34.48
CA SER A 321 -1.23 0.85 -34.03
C SER A 321 -0.90 -0.42 -33.22
N THR A 322 -1.90 -1.06 -32.58
CA THR A 322 -1.76 -2.38 -31.95
C THR A 322 -3.12 -3.07 -31.83
N SER A 323 -3.15 -4.40 -31.97
CA SER A 323 -4.33 -5.24 -31.71
C SER A 323 -4.38 -5.79 -30.28
N GLU A 324 -3.26 -5.73 -29.56
CA GLU A 324 -3.10 -6.24 -28.20
C GLU A 324 -2.56 -5.15 -27.28
N VAL A 325 -3.06 -5.12 -26.04
CA VAL A 325 -2.66 -4.16 -25.02
C VAL A 325 -2.16 -4.94 -23.79
N ASN A 326 -0.95 -4.64 -23.34
CA ASN A 326 -0.38 -5.24 -22.15
C ASN A 326 -0.85 -4.48 -20.91
N VAL A 327 -1.70 -5.11 -20.12
CA VAL A 327 -2.22 -4.56 -18.87
C VAL A 327 -1.56 -5.28 -17.72
N ARG A 328 -0.78 -4.56 -16.91
CA ARG A 328 -0.24 -5.09 -15.65
C ARG A 328 -1.29 -4.93 -14.57
N VAL A 329 -1.65 -6.04 -13.94
CA VAL A 329 -2.69 -6.08 -12.92
C VAL A 329 -2.14 -6.52 -11.57
N ARG A 330 -2.73 -6.01 -10.48
CA ARG A 330 -2.40 -6.36 -9.10
C ARG A 330 -3.64 -6.91 -8.38
N GLY A 331 -3.52 -8.07 -7.74
CA GLY A 331 -4.64 -8.71 -7.04
C GLY A 331 -4.26 -9.93 -6.18
N PRO A 332 -5.22 -10.54 -5.47
CA PRO A 332 -5.01 -11.76 -4.68
C PRO A 332 -4.57 -12.95 -5.54
N GLN A 333 -3.66 -13.80 -5.02
CA GLN A 333 -3.09 -14.92 -5.79
C GLN A 333 -4.12 -15.93 -6.33
N GLY A 334 -5.27 -16.09 -5.67
CA GLY A 334 -6.33 -16.99 -6.13
C GLY A 334 -7.22 -16.41 -7.24
N SER A 335 -7.13 -15.11 -7.52
CA SER A 335 -7.99 -14.40 -8.47
C SER A 335 -7.32 -14.15 -9.83
N ILE A 336 -6.01 -14.39 -9.94
CA ILE A 336 -5.21 -14.22 -11.16
C ILE A 336 -4.88 -15.60 -11.73
N SER A 337 -5.90 -16.30 -12.22
CA SER A 337 -5.76 -17.60 -12.87
C SER A 337 -5.78 -17.44 -14.40
N THR A 338 -5.46 -18.50 -15.14
CA THR A 338 -5.48 -18.47 -16.62
C THR A 338 -6.84 -18.08 -17.21
N GLN A 339 -7.95 -18.35 -16.50
CA GLN A 339 -9.30 -17.93 -16.92
C GLN A 339 -9.55 -16.43 -16.72
N THR A 340 -8.79 -15.78 -15.85
CA THR A 340 -8.88 -14.35 -15.58
C THR A 340 -8.29 -13.54 -16.75
N ALA A 341 -7.33 -14.10 -17.49
CA ALA A 341 -6.76 -13.46 -18.67
C ALA A 341 -7.81 -13.24 -19.78
N ASP A 342 -8.71 -14.21 -19.98
CA ASP A 342 -9.80 -14.13 -20.97
C ASP A 342 -10.89 -13.09 -20.62
N GLN A 343 -10.92 -12.64 -19.36
CA GLN A 343 -11.91 -11.68 -18.85
C GLN A 343 -11.43 -10.24 -18.91
N VAL A 344 -10.15 -9.99 -19.20
CA VAL A 344 -9.62 -8.63 -19.33
C VAL A 344 -9.84 -8.15 -20.75
N ARG A 345 -10.72 -7.17 -20.92
CA ARG A 345 -11.04 -6.56 -22.22
C ARG A 345 -10.69 -5.08 -22.19
N VAL A 346 -10.09 -4.58 -23.27
CA VAL A 346 -9.85 -3.15 -23.45
C VAL A 346 -10.84 -2.62 -24.47
N MET A 347 -11.76 -1.78 -24.00
CA MET A 347 -12.84 -1.21 -24.79
C MET A 347 -12.54 0.24 -25.14
N VAL A 348 -12.54 0.55 -26.44
CA VAL A 348 -12.38 1.91 -26.96
C VAL A 348 -13.66 2.32 -27.66
N ASP A 349 -14.27 3.40 -27.17
CA ASP A 349 -15.47 3.99 -27.75
C ASP A 349 -15.09 4.96 -28.90
N LEU A 350 -15.79 4.83 -30.03
CA LEU A 350 -15.52 5.56 -31.27
C LEU A 350 -16.70 6.44 -31.73
N ASP A 351 -17.68 6.71 -30.87
CA ASP A 351 -18.93 7.43 -31.22
C ASP A 351 -18.70 8.76 -31.95
N ASP A 352 -17.75 9.58 -31.46
CA ASP A 352 -17.43 10.92 -32.00
C ASP A 352 -16.25 10.92 -33.00
N MET A 353 -15.91 9.77 -33.60
CA MET A 353 -14.72 9.70 -34.45
C MET A 353 -14.96 10.29 -35.84
N GLU A 354 -14.16 11.29 -36.22
CA GLU A 354 -14.10 11.84 -37.57
C GLU A 354 -13.20 10.97 -38.49
N PRO A 355 -13.36 11.05 -39.83
CA PRO A 355 -12.45 10.38 -40.75
C PRO A 355 -11.05 11.01 -40.69
N GLY A 356 -10.02 10.18 -40.53
CA GLY A 356 -8.63 10.64 -40.47
C GLY A 356 -7.76 9.80 -39.55
N THR A 357 -6.63 10.38 -39.11
CA THR A 357 -5.73 9.74 -38.15
C THR A 357 -5.94 10.38 -36.77
N HIS A 358 -6.46 9.60 -35.82
CA HIS A 358 -6.72 10.05 -34.46
C HIS A 358 -5.88 9.28 -33.45
N THR A 359 -5.31 9.99 -32.47
CA THR A 359 -4.60 9.38 -31.34
C THR A 359 -5.47 9.49 -30.09
N MET A 360 -5.87 8.35 -29.54
CA MET A 360 -6.73 8.25 -28.36
C MET A 360 -5.92 7.76 -27.15
N PRO A 361 -6.01 8.40 -25.98
CA PRO A 361 -5.37 7.90 -24.76
C PRO A 361 -6.12 6.69 -24.21
N LEU A 362 -5.39 5.67 -23.76
CA LEU A 362 -5.94 4.52 -23.04
C LEU A 362 -5.88 4.82 -21.54
N THR A 363 -7.04 4.82 -20.90
CA THR A 363 -7.20 5.08 -19.45
C THR A 363 -7.78 3.86 -18.74
N ASP A 364 -7.74 3.85 -17.41
CA ASP A 364 -8.27 2.74 -16.61
C ASP A 364 -9.77 2.51 -16.85
N ALA A 365 -10.52 3.55 -17.28
CA ALA A 365 -11.93 3.44 -17.64
C ALA A 365 -12.17 2.60 -18.90
N ASN A 366 -11.15 2.43 -19.73
CA ASN A 366 -11.21 1.61 -20.94
C ASN A 366 -10.95 0.12 -20.66
N VAL A 367 -10.58 -0.26 -19.43
CA VAL A 367 -10.20 -1.64 -19.10
C VAL A 367 -11.25 -2.27 -18.20
N GLU A 368 -11.94 -3.29 -18.70
CA GLU A 368 -12.83 -4.11 -17.88
C GLU A 368 -12.01 -5.12 -17.09
N LEU A 369 -12.11 -5.06 -15.76
CA LEU A 369 -11.36 -5.91 -14.84
C LEU A 369 -12.32 -6.69 -13.92
N PRO A 370 -11.99 -7.94 -13.56
CA PRO A 370 -12.75 -8.71 -12.59
C PRO A 370 -12.63 -8.13 -11.17
N TYR A 371 -13.60 -8.46 -10.31
CA TYR A 371 -13.68 -7.96 -8.94
C TYR A 371 -12.40 -8.20 -8.14
N GLY A 372 -11.87 -7.14 -7.51
CA GLY A 372 -10.71 -7.21 -6.62
C GLY A 372 -9.34 -7.13 -7.32
N VAL A 373 -9.33 -6.83 -8.62
CA VAL A 373 -8.12 -6.63 -9.43
C VAL A 373 -8.03 -5.16 -9.86
N VAL A 374 -6.85 -4.57 -9.80
CA VAL A 374 -6.60 -3.18 -10.21
C VAL A 374 -5.49 -3.15 -11.27
N ALA A 375 -5.69 -2.37 -12.33
CA ALA A 375 -4.63 -2.10 -13.31
C ALA A 375 -3.59 -1.15 -12.72
N THR A 376 -2.32 -1.53 -12.81
CA THR A 376 -1.18 -0.74 -12.34
C THR A 376 -0.50 0.00 -13.50
N SER A 377 -0.53 -0.59 -14.70
CA SER A 377 -0.01 0.05 -15.91
C SER A 377 -0.65 -0.54 -17.17
N ILE A 378 -0.94 0.33 -18.13
CA ILE A 378 -1.42 -0.01 -19.47
C ILE A 378 -0.35 0.37 -20.48
N ASP A 379 0.02 -0.56 -21.36
CA ASP A 379 1.01 -0.35 -22.42
C ASP A 379 0.46 -0.87 -23.78
N PRO A 380 0.37 -0.02 -24.81
CA PRO A 380 0.71 1.40 -24.86
C PRO A 380 -0.33 2.30 -24.16
N ARG A 381 0.05 3.54 -23.81
CA ARG A 381 -0.87 4.52 -23.19
C ARG A 381 -1.73 5.30 -24.19
N SER A 382 -1.48 5.11 -25.48
CA SER A 382 -2.21 5.79 -26.54
C SER A 382 -2.30 4.88 -27.76
N LEU A 383 -3.45 4.88 -28.40
CA LEU A 383 -3.75 4.14 -29.60
C LEU A 383 -3.87 5.12 -30.77
N THR A 384 -3.18 4.86 -31.88
CA THR A 384 -3.37 5.62 -33.11
C THR A 384 -4.24 4.81 -34.05
N ILE A 385 -5.39 5.37 -34.41
CA ILE A 385 -6.39 4.77 -35.28
C ILE A 385 -6.43 5.59 -36.57
N LYS A 386 -6.33 4.91 -37.70
CA LYS A 386 -6.53 5.51 -39.02
C LYS A 386 -7.86 5.01 -39.58
N SER A 387 -8.75 5.94 -39.88
CA SER A 387 -10.08 5.67 -40.42
C SER A 387 -10.28 6.38 -41.75
N ASP A 388 -11.18 5.84 -42.58
CA ASP A 388 -11.64 6.49 -43.81
C ASP A 388 -13.16 6.38 -43.93
N ARG A 389 -13.75 7.32 -44.64
CA ARG A 389 -15.18 7.36 -44.87
C ARG A 389 -15.54 6.44 -46.03
N ILE A 390 -16.56 5.61 -45.86
CA ILE A 390 -17.17 4.89 -46.97
C ILE A 390 -18.16 5.82 -47.66
N VAL A 391 -17.96 6.06 -48.95
CA VAL A 391 -18.80 6.92 -49.79
C VAL A 391 -19.34 6.14 -50.97
N ASN A 392 -20.60 6.40 -51.34
CA ASN A 392 -21.18 5.96 -52.58
C ASN A 392 -21.24 7.16 -53.55
N ARG A 393 -20.48 7.10 -54.64
CA ARG A 393 -20.37 8.16 -55.65
C ARG A 393 -20.74 7.61 -57.02
N ARG A 394 -21.48 8.37 -57.82
CA ARG A 394 -21.71 8.05 -59.23
C ARG A 394 -20.61 8.69 -60.07
N ILE A 395 -19.86 7.88 -60.81
CA ILE A 395 -18.79 8.36 -61.70
C ILE A 395 -19.25 8.20 -63.15
N MET A 396 -18.99 9.22 -63.98
CA MET A 396 -19.30 9.20 -65.40
C MET A 396 -18.34 8.24 -66.13
N ILE A 397 -18.86 7.53 -67.13
CA ILE A 397 -18.06 6.62 -67.95
C ILE A 397 -17.61 7.36 -69.21
N ASP A 398 -16.31 7.43 -69.40
CA ASP A 398 -15.70 7.86 -70.63
C ASP A 398 -15.48 6.68 -71.58
N TYR A 399 -15.41 6.96 -72.86
CA TYR A 399 -15.14 5.98 -73.90
C TYR A 399 -13.74 6.21 -74.48
N ASP A 400 -13.04 5.12 -74.79
CA ASP A 400 -11.73 5.15 -75.44
C ASP A 400 -11.88 4.73 -76.90
N LEU A 401 -11.54 5.63 -77.83
CA LEU A 401 -11.61 5.37 -79.27
C LEU A 401 -10.20 5.24 -79.83
N ALA A 402 -9.96 4.15 -80.56
CA ALA A 402 -8.71 3.92 -81.28
C ALA A 402 -8.95 4.01 -82.80
N GLY A 403 -7.94 4.42 -83.56
CA GLY A 403 -8.04 4.52 -85.02
C GLY A 403 -8.75 5.79 -85.53
N GLN A 404 -8.85 5.92 -86.86
CA GLN A 404 -9.55 7.01 -87.54
C GLN A 404 -10.74 6.44 -88.32
N LEU A 405 -11.83 7.19 -88.44
CA LEU A 405 -12.96 6.79 -89.27
C LEU A 405 -12.52 6.67 -90.74
N PRO A 406 -13.07 5.69 -91.50
CA PRO A 406 -12.90 5.63 -92.95
C PRO A 406 -13.37 6.92 -93.65
N GLU A 407 -12.70 7.34 -94.72
CA GLU A 407 -13.04 8.55 -95.48
C GLU A 407 -14.52 8.53 -95.96
N GLY A 408 -15.26 9.61 -95.69
CA GLY A 408 -16.67 9.76 -96.09
C GLY A 408 -17.71 9.46 -95.01
N LEU A 409 -17.29 9.14 -93.77
CA LEU A 409 -18.19 8.97 -92.61
C LEU A 409 -17.85 9.98 -91.49
N GLU A 410 -18.88 10.60 -90.93
CA GLU A 410 -18.82 11.44 -89.74
C GLU A 410 -19.70 10.85 -88.64
N LEU A 411 -19.36 11.14 -87.39
CA LEU A 411 -20.21 10.78 -86.25
C LEU A 411 -21.52 11.58 -86.36
N ALA A 412 -22.65 10.89 -86.44
CA ALA A 412 -23.96 11.51 -86.61
C ALA A 412 -24.39 12.31 -85.37
N ARG A 413 -23.93 11.85 -84.19
CA ARG A 413 -24.18 12.38 -82.84
C ARG A 413 -23.01 12.00 -81.95
N ASP A 414 -22.90 12.66 -80.80
CA ASP A 414 -21.96 12.26 -79.74
C ASP A 414 -22.19 10.79 -79.34
N VAL A 415 -21.10 10.06 -79.08
CA VAL A 415 -21.11 8.65 -78.66
C VAL A 415 -21.93 8.51 -77.37
N ARG A 416 -22.89 7.59 -77.35
CA ARG A 416 -23.77 7.39 -76.18
C ARG A 416 -23.37 6.14 -75.42
N VAL A 417 -23.19 6.31 -74.11
CA VAL A 417 -22.85 5.22 -73.18
C VAL A 417 -24.06 4.94 -72.29
N GLU A 418 -24.56 3.71 -72.28
CA GLU A 418 -25.69 3.27 -71.45
C GLU A 418 -25.25 2.19 -70.44
N PRO A 419 -25.31 2.45 -69.12
CA PRO A 419 -25.66 3.72 -68.46
C PRO A 419 -24.55 4.78 -68.55
N PRO A 420 -24.86 6.10 -68.51
CA PRO A 420 -23.85 7.17 -68.60
C PRO A 420 -23.01 7.33 -67.33
N SER A 421 -23.49 6.81 -66.19
CA SER A 421 -22.77 6.79 -64.91
C SER A 421 -23.07 5.52 -64.13
N VAL A 422 -22.08 5.08 -63.35
CA VAL A 422 -22.18 3.88 -62.53
C VAL A 422 -21.95 4.25 -61.06
N PRO A 423 -22.77 3.73 -60.12
CA PRO A 423 -22.53 3.91 -58.69
C PRO A 423 -21.34 3.07 -58.23
N ILE A 424 -20.46 3.70 -57.46
CA ILE A 424 -19.25 3.08 -56.92
C ILE A 424 -19.23 3.34 -55.43
N THR A 425 -19.10 2.26 -54.66
CA THR A 425 -18.96 2.32 -53.21
C THR A 425 -17.54 1.95 -52.84
N GLY A 426 -16.85 2.85 -52.14
CA GLY A 426 -15.47 2.67 -51.72
C GLY A 426 -15.06 3.73 -50.72
N ARG A 427 -13.81 3.64 -50.27
CA ARG A 427 -13.19 4.61 -49.38
C ARG A 427 -13.00 5.95 -50.08
N GLU A 428 -13.33 7.05 -49.41
CA GLU A 428 -13.32 8.39 -50.01
C GLU A 428 -11.95 8.75 -50.60
N MET A 429 -10.86 8.48 -49.87
CA MET A 429 -9.50 8.74 -50.35
C MET A 429 -9.10 7.92 -51.59
N GLU A 430 -9.71 6.76 -51.81
CA GLU A 430 -9.46 5.93 -53.00
C GLU A 430 -10.31 6.36 -54.17
N LEU A 431 -11.56 6.75 -53.92
CA LEU A 431 -12.46 7.27 -54.96
C LEU A 431 -12.00 8.63 -55.49
N ASP A 432 -11.35 9.46 -54.66
CA ASP A 432 -10.77 10.74 -55.07
C ASP A 432 -9.54 10.59 -55.97
N GLN A 433 -8.88 9.43 -55.97
CA GLN A 433 -7.76 9.12 -56.88
C GLN A 433 -8.22 8.64 -58.26
N ILE A 434 -9.52 8.35 -58.43
CA ILE A 434 -10.07 7.94 -59.73
C ILE A 434 -10.14 9.18 -60.62
N GLU A 435 -9.25 9.24 -61.61
CA GLU A 435 -9.26 10.33 -62.59
C GLU A 435 -10.37 10.12 -63.62
N ARG A 436 -10.43 8.92 -64.23
CA ARG A 436 -11.37 8.58 -65.30
C ARG A 436 -11.69 7.08 -65.27
N ILE A 437 -12.91 6.74 -65.67
CA ILE A 437 -13.32 5.35 -65.92
C ILE A 437 -13.58 5.23 -67.41
N ILE A 438 -12.80 4.39 -68.08
CA ILE A 438 -12.87 4.20 -69.53
C ILE A 438 -13.38 2.82 -69.91
N THR A 439 -13.96 2.70 -71.10
CA THR A 439 -14.33 1.40 -71.70
C THR A 439 -13.10 0.63 -72.19
N SER A 440 -13.08 -0.68 -72.00
CA SER A 440 -12.06 -1.61 -72.46
C SER A 440 -12.72 -2.85 -73.08
N PRO A 441 -12.29 -3.31 -74.28
CA PRO A 441 -11.19 -2.78 -75.11
C PRO A 441 -11.53 -1.41 -75.76
N ALA A 442 -10.50 -0.67 -76.18
CA ALA A 442 -10.70 0.57 -76.95
C ALA A 442 -11.43 0.26 -78.26
N ILE A 443 -12.41 1.10 -78.61
CA ILE A 443 -13.27 0.85 -79.78
C ILE A 443 -12.53 1.34 -81.02
N ASP A 444 -12.18 0.41 -81.91
CA ASP A 444 -11.47 0.73 -83.16
C ASP A 444 -12.43 1.27 -84.22
N LEU A 445 -12.29 2.55 -84.53
CA LEU A 445 -13.13 3.27 -85.49
C LEU A 445 -12.86 2.87 -86.95
N SER A 446 -11.71 2.26 -87.23
CA SER A 446 -11.29 1.93 -88.61
C SER A 446 -12.09 0.79 -89.24
N GLN A 447 -12.73 -0.04 -88.42
CA GLN A 447 -13.50 -1.21 -88.86
C GLN A 447 -15.01 -0.95 -89.00
N LEU A 448 -15.47 0.27 -88.70
CA LEU A 448 -16.88 0.61 -88.69
C LEU A 448 -17.40 0.97 -90.08
N THR A 449 -18.48 0.31 -90.51
CA THR A 449 -19.17 0.57 -91.79
C THR A 449 -20.63 1.04 -91.62
N ALA A 450 -21.21 0.89 -90.42
CA ALA A 450 -22.56 1.34 -90.05
C ALA A 450 -22.64 1.56 -88.52
N SER A 451 -23.71 2.21 -88.03
CA SER A 451 -23.94 2.38 -86.60
C SER A 451 -23.98 1.02 -85.88
N GLN A 452 -23.19 0.86 -84.82
CA GLN A 452 -23.05 -0.40 -84.10
C GLN A 452 -23.05 -0.17 -82.58
N ILE A 453 -23.50 -1.19 -81.85
CA ILE A 453 -23.48 -1.24 -80.39
C ILE A 453 -22.35 -2.16 -79.96
N PHE A 454 -21.50 -1.69 -79.06
CA PHE A 454 -20.42 -2.47 -78.45
C PHE A 454 -20.72 -2.75 -76.99
N ASP A 455 -20.61 -4.02 -76.59
CA ASP A 455 -20.60 -4.42 -75.19
C ASP A 455 -19.17 -4.31 -74.66
N CYS A 456 -18.93 -3.36 -73.76
CA CYS A 456 -17.60 -3.07 -73.22
C CYS A 456 -17.54 -3.32 -71.71
N THR A 457 -16.36 -3.69 -71.23
CA THR A 457 -16.06 -3.73 -69.79
C THR A 457 -15.42 -2.43 -69.34
N LEU A 458 -15.48 -2.11 -68.05
CA LEU A 458 -14.88 -0.90 -67.51
C LEU A 458 -13.42 -1.12 -67.07
N LYS A 459 -12.60 -0.09 -67.24
CA LYS A 459 -11.23 0.01 -66.73
C LYS A 459 -11.03 1.35 -66.04
N VAL A 460 -10.37 1.36 -64.87
CA VAL A 460 -10.13 2.57 -64.08
C VAL A 460 -8.72 3.11 -64.35
N LEU A 461 -8.60 4.43 -64.41
CA LEU A 461 -7.34 5.16 -64.48
C LEU A 461 -7.15 5.99 -63.20
N PRO A 462 -5.95 6.03 -62.61
CA PRO A 462 -4.70 5.38 -63.06
C PRO A 462 -4.66 3.86 -62.80
N GLN A 463 -3.79 3.14 -63.52
CA GLN A 463 -3.73 1.66 -63.51
C GLN A 463 -3.32 1.04 -62.16
N ASN A 464 -2.95 1.85 -61.17
CA ASN A 464 -2.62 1.43 -59.81
C ASN A 464 -3.87 1.11 -58.96
N LEU A 465 -5.06 1.55 -59.37
CA LEU A 465 -6.32 1.23 -58.72
C LEU A 465 -6.97 0.02 -59.39
N THR A 466 -7.39 -0.96 -58.59
CA THR A 466 -8.05 -2.19 -59.06
C THR A 466 -9.44 -2.29 -58.45
N PHE A 467 -10.40 -2.90 -59.14
CA PHE A 467 -11.76 -3.18 -58.63
C PHE A 467 -11.84 -4.09 -57.37
N ALA A 468 -10.71 -4.34 -56.71
CA ALA A 468 -10.63 -5.00 -55.41
C ALA A 468 -10.70 -4.00 -54.24
N SER A 469 -10.39 -2.72 -54.47
CA SER A 469 -10.44 -1.67 -53.43
C SER A 469 -11.79 -0.96 -53.33
N PHE A 470 -12.69 -1.14 -54.30
CA PHE A 470 -14.04 -0.58 -54.30
C PHE A 470 -15.03 -1.46 -55.08
N SER A 471 -16.31 -1.39 -54.70
CA SER A 471 -17.40 -2.13 -55.33
C SER A 471 -18.09 -1.29 -56.41
N ILE A 472 -18.31 -1.89 -57.57
CA ILE A 472 -19.03 -1.30 -58.71
C ILE A 472 -20.24 -2.17 -59.04
N GLU A 473 -21.42 -1.56 -59.12
CA GLU A 473 -22.63 -2.22 -59.60
C GLU A 473 -22.75 -2.11 -61.12
N GLY A 474 -22.65 -3.24 -61.83
CA GLY A 474 -22.73 -3.29 -63.30
C GLY A 474 -21.40 -2.98 -63.97
N ARG A 475 -20.64 -4.03 -64.31
CA ARG A 475 -19.32 -3.93 -64.95
C ARG A 475 -19.37 -3.94 -66.48
N GLU A 476 -20.55 -4.12 -67.04
CA GLU A 476 -20.83 -4.19 -68.47
C GLU A 476 -21.62 -2.95 -68.90
N VAL A 477 -21.17 -2.31 -69.97
CA VAL A 477 -21.73 -1.06 -70.46
C VAL A 477 -21.87 -1.13 -71.98
N ARG A 478 -22.97 -0.59 -72.50
CA ARG A 478 -23.25 -0.56 -73.94
C ARG A 478 -22.89 0.80 -74.53
N VAL A 479 -22.01 0.79 -75.54
CA VAL A 479 -21.60 1.99 -76.26
C VAL A 479 -22.25 2.01 -77.63
N HIS A 480 -23.06 3.04 -77.90
CA HIS A 480 -23.74 3.26 -79.17
C HIS A 480 -22.95 4.29 -79.99
N ILE A 481 -22.45 3.86 -81.15
CA ILE A 481 -21.78 4.73 -82.11
C ILE A 481 -22.70 4.90 -83.31
N ASP A 482 -23.20 6.12 -83.52
CA ASP A 482 -24.04 6.46 -84.66
C ASP A 482 -23.22 7.13 -85.76
N LEU A 483 -23.24 6.57 -86.98
CA LEU A 483 -22.47 7.09 -88.13
C LEU A 483 -23.41 7.68 -89.19
N ARG A 484 -22.99 8.78 -89.83
CA ARG A 484 -23.67 9.43 -90.96
C ARG A 484 -22.67 9.66 -92.10
N PRO A 485 -23.06 9.48 -93.37
CA PRO A 485 -22.21 9.84 -94.50
C PRO A 485 -21.97 11.35 -94.56
N VAL A 486 -20.71 11.73 -94.81
CA VAL A 486 -20.28 13.12 -95.05
C VAL A 486 -20.89 13.57 -96.36
N GLY A 487 -21.84 14.51 -96.28
CA GLY A 487 -22.49 15.06 -97.46
C GLY A 487 -21.64 16.17 -98.08
N ASP A 488 -21.17 15.96 -99.30
CA ASP A 488 -20.67 17.04 -100.17
C ASP A 488 -21.75 18.11 -100.32
N GLY A 489 -21.37 19.36 -100.06
CA GLY A 489 -22.27 20.50 -100.17
C GLY A 489 -22.71 20.76 -101.60
N GLN A 490 -24.02 20.97 -101.79
CA GLN A 490 -24.52 22.02 -102.67
C GLN A 490 -25.83 22.61 -102.15
N SER A 491 -25.78 23.93 -101.98
CA SER A 491 -26.85 24.86 -101.68
C SER A 491 -27.91 24.90 -102.78
N VAL A 492 -29.19 24.92 -102.40
CA VAL A 492 -30.18 25.78 -103.07
C VAL A 492 -30.92 26.56 -101.99
N SER A 493 -30.69 27.86 -102.03
CA SER A 493 -31.37 28.93 -101.30
C SER A 493 -32.72 29.28 -101.92
N GLU A 494 -33.56 29.94 -101.12
CA GLU A 494 -34.78 30.72 -101.45
C GLU A 494 -36.03 29.87 -101.78
N GLU A 495 -37.25 30.19 -101.32
CA GLU A 495 -37.81 31.46 -100.85
C GLU A 495 -39.11 31.21 -100.04
N THR A 496 -39.26 31.97 -98.97
CA THR A 496 -40.48 32.59 -98.36
C THR A 496 -41.90 32.06 -98.60
N ALA A 497 -42.65 31.96 -97.49
CA ALA A 497 -43.97 32.56 -97.19
C ALA A 497 -44.74 31.60 -96.26
N GLY A 498 -45.37 31.96 -95.15
CA GLY A 498 -45.70 33.22 -94.51
C GLY A 498 -46.71 32.90 -93.38
N LEU A 499 -46.67 33.70 -92.31
CA LEU A 499 -47.72 33.98 -91.30
C LEU A 499 -48.62 32.83 -90.79
N ASP A 500 -48.68 32.61 -89.48
CA ASP A 500 -49.53 33.49 -88.65
C ASP A 500 -49.31 33.36 -87.12
N ARG A 501 -49.67 34.45 -86.46
CA ARG A 501 -49.53 34.79 -85.03
C ARG A 501 -50.45 33.96 -84.12
N VAL A 502 -50.10 33.88 -82.82
CA VAL A 502 -50.75 34.63 -81.71
C VAL A 502 -50.18 34.20 -80.35
N ALA A 503 -49.70 35.21 -79.61
CA ALA A 503 -49.72 35.49 -78.16
C ALA A 503 -49.76 34.31 -77.13
N ALA A 504 -49.11 34.37 -75.97
CA ALA A 504 -48.75 35.53 -75.17
C ALA A 504 -47.56 35.22 -74.23
N SER A 505 -46.80 36.28 -73.98
CA SER A 505 -45.83 36.49 -72.89
C SER A 505 -46.53 36.51 -71.51
N PRO A 506 -45.93 36.96 -70.38
CA PRO A 506 -44.52 37.39 -70.19
C PRO A 506 -43.88 37.02 -68.83
N GLN A 507 -42.53 37.06 -68.84
CA GLN A 507 -41.63 37.69 -67.84
C GLN A 507 -41.70 37.17 -66.37
N THR A 508 -40.76 37.41 -65.46
CA THR A 508 -39.75 38.47 -65.28
C THR A 508 -38.81 37.95 -64.16
N SER A 509 -37.50 38.12 -64.31
CA SER A 509 -36.67 39.04 -63.49
C SER A 509 -36.43 38.58 -62.04
N LEU A 510 -35.21 38.24 -61.66
CA LEU A 510 -34.13 39.13 -61.19
C LEU A 510 -34.00 39.10 -59.66
N SER A 511 -32.76 39.37 -59.26
CA SER A 511 -32.28 39.85 -57.97
C SER A 511 -32.19 38.84 -56.82
N ASP A 512 -31.01 38.56 -56.29
CA ASP A 512 -30.06 39.40 -55.52
C ASP A 512 -30.33 39.27 -54.01
N ARG A 513 -29.30 38.81 -53.28
CA ARG A 513 -28.97 38.99 -51.85
C ARG A 513 -30.02 38.76 -50.75
N LEU A 514 -29.62 38.01 -49.72
CA LEU A 514 -29.42 38.46 -48.32
C LEU A 514 -29.14 37.23 -47.41
N ASN A 515 -27.97 37.19 -46.77
CA ASN A 515 -27.77 37.32 -45.31
C ASN A 515 -28.65 36.41 -44.42
N SER A 516 -28.00 35.37 -43.86
CA SER A 516 -27.83 34.95 -42.44
C SER A 516 -28.85 35.37 -41.36
N PRO A 517 -28.93 34.65 -40.21
CA PRO A 517 -28.04 33.60 -39.70
C PRO A 517 -28.63 32.19 -39.64
#